data_AF-A0A5D8YRD5-F1
#
_entry.id   AF-A0A5D8YRD5-F1
#
_cell.length_a   1.000
_cell.length_b   1.000
_cell.length_c   1.000
_cell.angle_alpha   90.00
_cell.angle_beta   90.00
_cell.angle_gamma   90.00
#
_symmetry.space_group_name_H-M   'P 1'
#
loop_
_entity.id
_entity.type
_entity.pdbx_description
1 polymer ?
#
loop_
_entity_poly.entity_id
_entity_poly.type
_entity_poly.pdbx_seq_one_letter_code
_entity_poly.pdbx_strand_id
1 'polypeptide(L)'
;MKKLSNRPSNRLRMPATGHPAMEQMTLTTNYFPSETYPLSALTFLQQKPQVSGSVYQQNILKLLDALQCPLLLLPRINHKDAIRHIGFLTDIRFTDMNIITLLGKIAGSLNASVTVFNVTENGVAPMEPVYAEKYFGKHILPKLKNISLNLVNTGKVTIDTLRNILTRNGIDMLTAVQRRKDLLYQLLK
;
A
#
# COMPACT_ATOMS: atom_id res chain seq x y z
N MET A 1 -48.30 15.33 -61.75
CA MET A 1 -47.28 16.40 -61.57
C MET A 1 -46.88 16.47 -60.10
N LYS A 2 -45.57 16.59 -59.83
CA LYS A 2 -44.87 16.71 -58.52
C LYS A 2 -44.74 15.42 -57.70
N LYS A 3 -43.60 15.05 -57.12
CA LYS A 3 -42.17 15.29 -57.39
C LYS A 3 -41.45 14.25 -56.51
N LEU A 4 -40.66 13.36 -57.10
CA LEU A 4 -39.82 12.38 -56.39
C LEU A 4 -38.74 13.12 -55.58
N SER A 5 -38.67 12.84 -54.28
CA SER A 5 -37.71 13.42 -53.35
C SER A 5 -36.46 12.55 -53.27
N ASN A 6 -35.38 12.99 -53.92
CA ASN A 6 -34.04 12.43 -53.82
C ASN A 6 -33.48 12.61 -52.40
N ARG A 7 -33.11 11.50 -51.72
CA ARG A 7 -32.26 11.53 -50.53
C ARG A 7 -30.79 11.32 -50.94
N PRO A 8 -29.84 12.15 -50.46
CA PRO A 8 -28.42 11.96 -50.73
C PRO A 8 -27.83 10.85 -49.85
N SER A 9 -26.96 10.06 -50.47
CA SER A 9 -26.18 8.99 -49.86
C SER A 9 -24.98 9.58 -49.10
N ASN A 10 -25.05 9.58 -47.76
CA ASN A 10 -23.92 9.96 -46.92
C ASN A 10 -22.99 8.76 -46.74
N ARG A 11 -21.90 8.75 -47.52
CA ARG A 11 -20.74 7.90 -47.27
C ARG A 11 -20.05 8.34 -45.97
N LEU A 12 -20.16 7.52 -44.94
CA LEU A 12 -19.31 7.59 -43.75
C LEU A 12 -17.86 7.26 -44.17
N ARG A 13 -16.99 8.28 -44.14
CA ARG A 13 -15.53 8.10 -44.15
C ARG A 13 -15.11 7.53 -42.80
N MET A 14 -14.45 6.38 -42.81
CA MET A 14 -13.70 5.90 -41.64
C MET A 14 -12.40 6.69 -41.51
N PRO A 15 -12.04 7.22 -40.33
CA PRO A 15 -10.67 7.64 -40.06
C PRO A 15 -9.79 6.42 -39.77
N ALA A 16 -8.57 6.51 -40.31
CA ALA A 16 -7.53 5.50 -40.24
C ALA A 16 -7.08 5.21 -38.81
N THR A 17 -6.68 3.95 -38.62
CA THR A 17 -5.98 3.40 -37.45
C THR A 17 -4.73 4.20 -37.11
N GLY A 18 -4.78 4.98 -36.02
CA GLY A 18 -3.62 5.52 -35.33
C GLY A 18 -3.36 4.73 -34.05
N HIS A 19 -2.17 4.15 -33.94
CA HIS A 19 -1.68 3.51 -32.72
C HIS A 19 -1.74 4.46 -31.52
N PRO A 20 -2.13 3.99 -30.31
CA PRO A 20 -2.00 4.80 -29.11
C PRO A 20 -0.51 4.96 -28.78
N ALA A 21 -0.05 6.21 -28.77
CA ALA A 21 1.23 6.57 -28.18
C ALA A 21 1.20 6.20 -26.69
N MET A 22 2.19 5.42 -26.26
CA MET A 22 2.51 5.22 -24.86
C MET A 22 2.83 6.58 -24.23
N GLU A 23 1.86 7.16 -23.53
CA GLU A 23 2.12 8.25 -22.59
C GLU A 23 2.95 7.67 -21.44
N GLN A 24 4.25 7.89 -21.49
CA GLN A 24 5.13 7.62 -20.36
C GLN A 24 4.74 8.55 -19.22
N MET A 25 4.10 7.99 -18.20
CA MET A 25 3.73 8.67 -16.97
C MET A 25 5.01 8.99 -16.19
N THR A 26 5.66 10.11 -16.52
CA THR A 26 6.74 10.68 -15.71
C THR A 26 6.14 11.20 -14.40
N LEU A 27 6.39 10.50 -13.29
CA LEU A 27 6.12 11.00 -11.95
C LEU A 27 7.06 12.17 -11.66
N THR A 28 6.53 13.39 -11.79
CA THR A 28 7.21 14.62 -11.37
C THR A 28 7.26 14.68 -9.84
N THR A 29 8.47 14.71 -9.29
CA THR A 29 8.74 14.87 -7.86
C THR A 29 8.65 16.35 -7.50
N ASN A 30 7.45 16.80 -7.13
CA ASN A 30 7.29 18.15 -6.58
C ASN A 30 7.80 18.18 -5.14
N TYR A 31 8.89 18.93 -4.96
CA TYR A 31 9.53 19.28 -3.69
C TYR A 31 8.56 20.14 -2.85
N PHE A 32 8.23 19.70 -1.63
CA PHE A 32 7.47 20.48 -0.65
C PHE A 32 8.34 20.76 0.56
N PRO A 33 8.60 22.04 0.93
CA PRO A 33 9.29 22.37 2.16
C PRO A 33 8.26 22.78 3.23
N SER A 34 8.15 22.01 4.32
CA SER A 34 7.91 22.55 5.66
C SER A 34 8.03 21.44 6.72
N GLU A 35 9.01 21.62 7.62
CA GLU A 35 9.14 21.05 8.97
C GLU A 35 8.40 19.73 9.25
N THR A 36 8.69 18.70 8.47
CA THR A 36 8.05 17.38 8.59
C THR A 36 9.08 16.35 9.02
N TYR A 37 8.74 15.57 10.04
CA TYR A 37 9.46 14.38 10.47
C TYR A 37 9.91 13.59 9.23
N PRO A 38 11.18 13.12 9.16
CA PRO A 38 11.65 12.41 7.99
C PRO A 38 10.70 11.24 7.73
N LEU A 39 10.20 11.16 6.50
CA LEU A 39 9.32 10.13 5.95
C LEU A 39 10.08 8.79 5.85
N SER A 40 10.75 8.42 6.93
CA SER A 40 11.76 7.39 6.96
C SER A 40 11.06 6.02 6.97
N ALA A 41 11.27 5.30 5.88
CA ALA A 41 10.95 3.91 5.59
C ALA A 41 9.50 3.45 5.78
N LEU A 42 8.73 3.54 4.69
CA LEU A 42 7.72 2.54 4.34
C LEU A 42 8.46 1.30 3.85
N THR A 43 8.41 0.21 4.58
CA THR A 43 8.97 -1.08 4.10
C THR A 43 7.85 -1.96 3.62
N PHE A 44 7.92 -2.40 2.37
CA PHE A 44 6.97 -3.35 1.80
C PHE A 44 7.58 -4.75 1.73
N LEU A 45 6.89 -5.78 2.20
CA LEU A 45 7.26 -7.19 2.08
C LEU A 45 6.16 -7.95 1.34
N GLN A 46 6.47 -8.50 0.18
CA GLN A 46 5.59 -9.48 -0.46
C GLN A 46 5.86 -10.88 0.12
N GLN A 47 4.81 -11.59 0.54
CA GLN A 47 4.97 -12.90 1.17
C GLN A 47 5.10 -14.05 0.17
N LYS A 48 6.29 -14.65 0.10
CA LYS A 48 6.49 -16.11 -0.03
C LYS A 48 7.94 -16.44 0.41
N PRO A 49 8.17 -16.87 1.66
CA PRO A 49 9.53 -17.05 2.15
C PRO A 49 10.04 -18.45 1.80
N GLN A 50 11.10 -18.52 0.99
CA GLN A 50 12.06 -19.63 0.96
C GLN A 50 13.38 -19.10 0.38
N VAL A 51 14.14 -18.36 1.19
CA VAL A 51 15.56 -18.10 0.92
C VAL A 51 16.33 -18.20 2.24
N SER A 52 16.96 -19.34 2.46
CA SER A 52 17.97 -19.52 3.51
C SER A 52 19.25 -18.80 3.08
N GLY A 53 19.57 -17.67 3.73
CA GLY A 53 20.81 -16.94 3.48
C GLY A 53 21.05 -15.81 4.47
N SER A 54 21.77 -16.10 5.55
CA SER A 54 22.02 -15.17 6.68
C SER A 54 22.73 -13.87 6.28
N VAL A 55 23.56 -13.88 5.23
CA VAL A 55 24.28 -12.69 4.75
C VAL A 55 23.37 -11.73 3.98
N TYR A 56 22.44 -12.25 3.17
CA TYR A 56 21.49 -11.42 2.41
C TYR A 56 20.52 -10.70 3.35
N GLN A 57 20.05 -11.39 4.39
CA GLN A 57 19.24 -10.81 5.46
C GLN A 57 19.99 -9.66 6.16
N GLN A 58 21.25 -9.86 6.56
CA GLN A 58 22.04 -8.81 7.22
C GLN A 58 22.23 -7.55 6.37
N ASN A 59 22.46 -7.70 5.06
CA ASN A 59 22.60 -6.55 4.17
C ASN A 59 21.28 -5.80 3.98
N ILE A 60 20.15 -6.50 3.91
CA ILE A 60 18.83 -5.86 3.89
C ILE A 60 18.57 -5.07 5.18
N LEU A 61 18.90 -5.63 6.35
CA LEU A 61 18.74 -4.94 7.62
C LEU A 61 19.59 -3.66 7.70
N LYS A 62 20.86 -3.73 7.27
CA LYS A 62 21.73 -2.54 7.18
C LYS A 62 21.18 -1.50 6.21
N LEU A 63 20.65 -1.93 5.07
CA LEU A 63 20.05 -1.04 4.08
C LEU A 63 18.79 -0.37 4.65
N LEU A 64 17.94 -1.13 5.34
CA LEU A 64 16.76 -0.59 6.01
C LEU A 64 17.13 0.52 6.99
N ASP A 65 18.23 0.37 7.73
CA ASP A 65 18.72 1.38 8.69
C ASP A 65 19.38 2.61 8.05
N ALA A 66 20.03 2.44 6.90
CA ALA A 66 20.71 3.55 6.22
C ALA A 66 19.77 4.44 5.40
N LEU A 67 18.66 3.90 4.90
CA LEU A 67 17.79 4.63 3.99
C LEU A 67 16.81 5.57 4.72
N GLN A 68 16.65 6.77 4.18
CA GLN A 68 15.66 7.76 4.61
C GLN A 68 14.43 7.82 3.70
N CYS A 69 14.34 6.91 2.73
CA CYS A 69 13.25 6.82 1.77
C CYS A 69 12.40 5.55 1.98
N PRO A 70 11.16 5.51 1.46
CA PRO A 70 10.40 4.28 1.30
C PRO A 70 11.21 3.20 0.57
N LEU A 71 11.19 1.97 1.11
CA LEU A 71 11.83 0.80 0.53
C LEU A 71 10.80 -0.28 0.19
N LEU A 72 10.79 -0.70 -1.07
CA LEU A 72 9.97 -1.82 -1.53
C LEU A 72 10.84 -3.07 -1.66
N LEU A 73 10.61 -4.07 -0.80
CA LEU A 73 11.28 -5.36 -0.88
C LEU A 73 10.38 -6.36 -1.62
N LEU A 74 10.77 -6.68 -2.84
CA LEU A 74 10.11 -7.68 -3.66
C LEU A 74 10.85 -9.02 -3.52
N PRO A 75 10.17 -10.12 -3.12
CA PRO A 75 10.76 -11.44 -3.27
C PRO A 75 10.98 -11.72 -4.76
N ARG A 76 11.82 -12.70 -5.08
CA ARG A 76 11.92 -13.20 -6.46
C ARG A 76 10.61 -13.95 -6.79
N ILE A 77 9.62 -13.23 -7.28
CA ILE A 77 8.31 -13.77 -7.69
C ILE A 77 8.30 -14.05 -9.18
N ASN A 78 7.62 -15.14 -9.56
CA ASN A 78 7.15 -15.32 -10.92
C ASN A 78 6.04 -14.28 -11.20
N HIS A 79 6.12 -13.57 -12.32
CA HIS A 79 5.36 -12.36 -12.69
C HIS A 79 3.82 -12.43 -12.72
N LYS A 80 3.18 -13.44 -12.14
CA LYS A 80 1.75 -13.75 -12.37
C LYS A 80 0.79 -13.28 -11.27
N ASP A 81 1.27 -12.95 -10.08
CA ASP A 81 0.38 -12.63 -8.96
C ASP A 81 0.25 -11.10 -8.79
N ALA A 82 -0.97 -10.58 -9.02
CA ALA A 82 -1.30 -9.18 -8.75
C ALA A 82 -1.48 -8.95 -7.24
N ILE A 83 -0.96 -7.83 -6.73
CA ILE A 83 -1.19 -7.40 -5.34
C ILE A 83 -2.65 -6.98 -5.20
N ARG A 84 -3.42 -7.67 -4.34
CA ARG A 84 -4.85 -7.38 -4.11
C ARG A 84 -5.14 -6.92 -2.68
N HIS A 85 -4.31 -7.31 -1.72
CA HIS A 85 -4.48 -6.97 -0.32
C HIS A 85 -3.17 -6.47 0.28
N ILE A 86 -3.18 -5.22 0.73
CA ILE A 86 -2.04 -4.57 1.37
C ILE A 86 -2.30 -4.47 2.86
N GLY A 87 -1.45 -5.08 3.67
CA GLY A 87 -1.45 -4.92 5.12
C GLY A 87 -0.63 -3.71 5.53
N PHE A 88 -1.10 -2.93 6.51
CA PHE A 88 -0.33 -1.83 7.09
C PHE A 88 -0.25 -1.95 8.61
N LEU A 89 0.95 -2.22 9.11
CA LEU A 89 1.23 -2.34 10.53
C LEU A 89 1.58 -0.98 11.11
N THR A 90 0.75 -0.51 12.02
CA THR A 90 0.94 0.77 12.69
C THR A 90 0.19 0.83 14.01
N ASP A 91 0.54 1.78 14.88
CA ASP A 91 -0.33 2.23 15.94
C ASP A 91 -1.11 3.45 15.44
N ILE A 92 -2.44 3.35 15.37
CA ILE A 92 -3.29 4.39 14.77
C ILE A 92 -3.23 5.74 15.50
N ARG A 93 -2.73 5.76 16.76
CA ARG A 93 -2.50 7.00 17.52
C ARG A 93 -1.37 7.85 16.97
N PHE A 94 -0.33 7.17 16.47
CA PHE A 94 0.93 7.79 16.09
C PHE A 94 1.18 7.74 14.59
N THR A 95 0.21 7.23 13.83
CA THR A 95 0.31 7.10 12.38
C THR A 95 0.29 8.47 11.72
N ASP A 96 1.28 8.73 10.87
CA ASP A 96 1.27 9.90 9.99
C ASP A 96 0.24 9.71 8.87
N MET A 97 -0.68 10.69 8.76
CA MET A 97 -1.72 10.70 7.74
C MET A 97 -1.18 10.82 6.32
N ASN A 98 0.03 11.35 6.13
CA ASN A 98 0.70 11.37 4.83
C ASN A 98 1.01 9.94 4.35
N ILE A 99 1.43 9.06 5.28
CA ILE A 99 1.74 7.66 4.99
C ILE A 99 0.47 6.91 4.60
N ILE A 100 -0.62 7.11 5.34
CA ILE A 100 -1.94 6.56 5.01
C ILE A 100 -2.39 7.02 3.62
N THR A 101 -2.25 8.32 3.34
CA THR A 101 -2.65 8.90 2.04
C THR A 101 -1.83 8.32 0.89
N LEU A 102 -0.51 8.18 1.08
CA LEU A 102 0.38 7.56 0.09
C LEU A 102 0.01 6.09 -0.13
N LEU A 103 -0.20 5.33 0.94
CA LEU A 103 -0.63 3.95 0.87
C LEU A 103 -1.96 3.82 0.12
N GLY A 104 -2.88 4.76 0.34
CA GLY A 104 -4.11 4.84 -0.41
C GLY A 104 -3.89 5.00 -1.91
N LYS A 105 -3.04 5.95 -2.32
CA LYS A 105 -2.71 6.15 -3.74
C LYS A 105 -2.11 4.87 -4.36
N ILE A 106 -1.21 4.20 -3.65
CA ILE A 106 -0.60 2.93 -4.08
C ILE A 106 -1.69 1.87 -4.25
N ALA A 107 -2.53 1.66 -3.24
CA ALA A 107 -3.62 0.69 -3.27
C ALA A 107 -4.59 0.95 -4.44
N GLY A 108 -4.99 2.22 -4.63
CA GLY A 108 -5.84 2.61 -5.75
C GLY A 108 -5.21 2.31 -7.11
N SER A 109 -3.91 2.59 -7.28
CA SER A 109 -3.18 2.28 -8.52
C SER A 109 -3.06 0.78 -8.80
N LEU A 110 -3.06 -0.05 -7.75
CA LEU A 110 -2.99 -1.50 -7.84
C LEU A 110 -4.37 -2.17 -7.88
N ASN A 111 -5.46 -1.39 -7.77
CA ASN A 111 -6.81 -1.88 -7.50
C ASN A 111 -6.83 -2.87 -6.30
N ALA A 112 -6.07 -2.54 -5.26
CA ALA A 112 -5.90 -3.32 -4.05
C ALA A 112 -6.70 -2.72 -2.88
N SER A 113 -7.05 -3.58 -1.93
CA SER A 113 -7.60 -3.17 -0.63
C SER A 113 -6.48 -2.95 0.39
N VAL A 114 -6.76 -2.18 1.43
CA VAL A 114 -5.83 -1.93 2.53
C VAL A 114 -6.43 -2.41 3.85
N THR A 115 -5.68 -3.21 4.60
CA THR A 115 -6.01 -3.59 5.97
C THR A 115 -5.02 -2.94 6.93
N VAL A 116 -5.51 -2.04 7.77
CA VAL A 116 -4.72 -1.41 8.83
C VAL A 116 -4.76 -2.31 10.05
N PHE A 117 -3.61 -2.88 10.39
CA PHE A 117 -3.40 -3.65 11.60
C PHE A 117 -2.98 -2.67 12.69
N ASN A 118 -3.92 -2.33 13.60
CA ASN A 118 -3.61 -1.51 14.75
C ASN A 118 -2.86 -2.36 15.78
N VAL A 119 -1.55 -2.14 15.86
CA VAL A 119 -0.65 -2.80 16.78
C VAL A 119 -0.09 -1.77 17.75
N THR A 120 -0.33 -1.97 19.03
CA THR A 120 0.09 -1.10 20.12
C THR A 120 1.61 -0.91 20.14
N GLU A 121 2.08 0.34 20.26
CA GLU A 121 3.48 0.64 20.53
C GLU A 121 3.97 0.08 21.89
N ASN A 122 5.26 -0.24 21.96
CA ASN A 122 5.87 -0.70 23.20
C ASN A 122 5.77 0.36 24.30
N GLY A 123 5.41 -0.06 25.51
CA GLY A 123 5.20 0.85 26.66
C GLY A 123 3.86 1.59 26.64
N VAL A 124 3.03 1.40 25.60
CA VAL A 124 1.70 2.01 25.53
C VAL A 124 0.62 0.96 25.84
N ALA A 125 -0.45 1.35 26.51
CA ALA A 125 -1.60 0.48 26.72
C ALA A 125 -2.33 0.22 25.39
N PRO A 126 -2.87 -0.99 25.16
CA PRO A 126 -3.73 -1.25 24.02
C PRO A 126 -4.92 -0.29 23.98
N MET A 127 -5.27 0.14 22.78
CA MET A 127 -6.46 0.94 22.58
C MET A 127 -7.71 0.07 22.75
N GLU A 128 -8.70 0.57 23.49
CA GLU A 128 -9.99 -0.07 23.63
C GLU A 128 -10.63 -0.24 22.22
N PRO A 129 -11.14 -1.43 21.86
CA PRO A 129 -11.60 -1.71 20.50
C PRO A 129 -12.65 -0.75 19.94
N VAL A 130 -13.69 -0.42 20.72
CA VAL A 130 -14.77 0.47 20.27
C VAL A 130 -14.23 1.88 20.02
N TYR A 131 -13.34 2.35 20.89
CA TYR A 131 -12.66 3.62 20.71
C TYR A 131 -11.74 3.60 19.47
N ALA A 132 -11.02 2.51 19.21
CA ALA A 132 -10.16 2.37 18.04
C ALA A 132 -10.95 2.45 16.74
N GLU A 133 -12.07 1.74 16.64
CA GLU A 133 -12.96 1.80 15.49
C GLU A 133 -13.53 3.20 15.28
N LYS A 134 -13.98 3.85 16.36
CA LYS A 134 -14.49 5.23 16.32
C LYS A 134 -13.42 6.22 15.87
N TYR A 135 -12.20 6.11 16.39
CA TYR A 135 -11.07 6.95 16.00
C TYR A 135 -10.75 6.76 14.52
N PHE A 136 -10.65 5.50 14.08
CA PHE A 136 -10.35 5.14 12.70
C PHE A 136 -11.41 5.66 11.72
N GLY A 137 -12.69 5.43 12.00
CA GLY A 137 -13.79 5.90 11.17
C GLY A 137 -13.88 7.42 11.09
N LYS A 138 -13.52 8.13 12.17
CA LYS A 138 -13.55 9.60 12.23
C LYS A 138 -12.34 10.27 11.58
N HIS A 139 -11.15 9.72 11.77
CA HIS A 139 -9.89 10.40 11.43
C HIS A 139 -9.18 9.84 10.20
N ILE A 140 -9.30 8.53 9.95
CA ILE A 140 -8.54 7.83 8.92
C ILE A 140 -9.41 7.59 7.68
N LEU A 141 -10.57 6.95 7.85
CA LEU A 141 -11.45 6.55 6.75
C LEU A 141 -11.82 7.72 5.81
N PRO A 142 -12.15 8.94 6.28
CA PRO A 142 -12.56 10.04 5.39
C PRO A 142 -11.44 10.56 4.48
N LYS A 143 -10.17 10.24 4.79
CA LYS A 143 -9.01 10.67 4.00
C LYS A 143 -8.74 9.73 2.82
N LEU A 144 -9.29 8.53 2.83
CA LEU A 144 -9.08 7.51 1.81
C LEU A 144 -10.37 7.28 1.03
N LYS A 145 -10.59 8.11 0.00
CA LYS A 145 -11.72 7.95 -0.91
C LYS A 145 -11.46 6.78 -1.87
N ASN A 146 -12.49 5.98 -2.12
CA ASN A 146 -12.50 4.91 -3.13
C ASN A 146 -11.56 3.73 -2.87
N ILE A 147 -11.23 3.45 -1.60
CA ILE A 147 -10.38 2.33 -1.22
C ILE A 147 -11.10 1.53 -0.14
N SER A 148 -11.17 0.20 -0.32
CA SER A 148 -11.64 -0.69 0.74
C SER A 148 -10.61 -0.71 1.85
N LEU A 149 -10.99 -0.19 3.01
CA LEU A 149 -10.13 -0.01 4.16
C LEU A 149 -10.72 -0.72 5.37
N ASN A 150 -9.98 -1.68 5.93
CA ASN A 150 -10.39 -2.43 7.11
C ASN A 150 -9.46 -2.12 8.29
N LEU A 151 -10.01 -2.12 9.50
CA LEU A 151 -9.22 -2.05 10.74
C LEU A 151 -9.22 -3.43 11.40
N VAL A 152 -8.04 -3.91 11.79
CA VAL A 152 -7.89 -5.07 12.66
C VAL A 152 -7.17 -4.60 13.92
N ASN A 153 -7.88 -4.54 15.05
CA ASN A 153 -7.28 -4.19 16.33
C ASN A 153 -6.62 -5.43 16.96
N THR A 154 -5.29 -5.40 17.04
CA THR A 154 -4.50 -6.57 17.44
C THR A 154 -3.82 -6.41 18.80
N GLY A 155 -3.76 -5.18 19.34
CA GLY A 155 -3.10 -4.92 20.60
C GLY A 155 -1.59 -5.16 20.51
N LYS A 156 -1.02 -5.89 21.48
CA LYS A 156 0.38 -6.35 21.42
C LYS A 156 0.45 -7.66 20.63
N VAL A 157 1.39 -7.75 19.68
CA VAL A 157 1.44 -8.86 18.73
C VAL A 157 2.81 -9.55 18.78
N THR A 158 2.80 -10.87 18.85
CA THR A 158 3.99 -11.72 18.63
C THR A 158 4.15 -12.03 17.14
N ILE A 159 5.33 -12.49 16.70
CA ILE A 159 5.54 -12.84 15.30
C ILE A 159 4.64 -13.96 14.80
N ASP A 160 4.39 -14.99 15.60
CA ASP A 160 3.53 -16.09 15.17
C ASP A 160 2.07 -15.62 15.06
N THR A 161 1.63 -14.78 16.00
CA THR A 161 0.33 -14.10 15.90
C THR A 161 0.26 -13.24 14.65
N LEU A 162 1.30 -12.47 14.33
CA LEU A 162 1.37 -11.64 13.14
C LEU A 162 1.28 -12.49 11.88
N ARG A 163 2.10 -13.53 11.73
CA ARG A 163 2.07 -14.46 10.58
C ARG A 163 0.68 -15.04 10.39
N ASN A 164 0.04 -15.51 11.47
CA ASN A 164 -1.31 -16.05 11.42
C ASN A 164 -2.34 -15.01 10.96
N ILE A 165 -2.25 -13.78 11.45
CA ILE A 165 -3.14 -12.69 11.04
C ILE A 165 -2.94 -12.36 9.57
N LEU A 166 -1.70 -12.25 9.09
CA LEU A 166 -1.40 -11.94 7.70
C LEU A 166 -1.92 -13.02 6.75
N THR A 167 -1.69 -14.30 7.06
CA THR A 167 -2.20 -15.42 6.27
C THR A 167 -3.73 -15.46 6.26
N ARG A 168 -4.37 -15.31 7.42
CA ARG A 168 -5.85 -15.34 7.52
C ARG A 168 -6.53 -14.21 6.75
N ASN A 169 -5.87 -13.05 6.67
CA ASN A 169 -6.38 -11.89 5.93
C ASN A 169 -5.92 -11.86 4.46
N GLY A 170 -5.20 -12.88 3.99
CA GLY A 170 -4.74 -12.98 2.60
C GLY A 170 -3.84 -11.82 2.18
N ILE A 171 -2.97 -11.34 3.07
CA ILE A 171 -2.12 -10.17 2.80
C ILE A 171 -1.01 -10.52 1.81
N ASP A 172 -1.05 -9.90 0.64
CA ASP A 172 -0.06 -10.09 -0.44
C ASP A 172 1.19 -9.23 -0.20
N MET A 173 0.98 -8.02 0.32
CA MET A 173 2.01 -7.01 0.54
C MET A 173 1.86 -6.43 1.96
N LEU A 174 2.91 -6.53 2.78
CA LEU A 174 2.93 -5.99 4.13
C LEU A 174 3.71 -4.68 4.16
N THR A 175 3.14 -3.65 4.74
CA THR A 175 3.72 -2.33 4.88
C THR A 175 3.95 -2.01 6.36
N ALA A 176 5.11 -1.49 6.74
CA ALA A 176 5.32 -0.92 8.07
C ALA A 176 6.20 0.34 8.02
N VAL A 177 6.07 1.16 9.06
CA VAL A 177 6.89 2.38 9.26
C VAL A 177 8.13 2.10 10.11
N GLN A 178 9.18 2.90 9.96
CA GLN A 178 10.50 2.71 10.61
C GLN A 178 10.46 2.44 12.11
N ARG A 179 9.51 3.02 12.85
CA ARG A 179 9.34 2.76 14.30
C ARG A 179 9.01 1.29 14.62
N ARG A 180 8.63 0.50 13.62
CA ARG A 180 8.21 -0.91 13.71
C ARG A 180 9.08 -1.87 12.89
N LYS A 181 10.32 -1.47 12.67
CA LYS A 181 11.35 -2.34 12.07
C LYS A 181 11.61 -3.59 12.87
N ASP A 182 11.45 -3.56 14.19
CA ASP A 182 11.62 -4.71 15.06
C ASP A 182 10.77 -5.91 14.65
N LEU A 183 9.50 -5.69 14.29
CA LEU A 183 8.61 -6.75 13.80
C LEU A 183 8.98 -7.19 12.38
N LEU A 184 9.35 -6.26 11.51
CA LEU A 184 9.83 -6.59 10.16
C LEU A 184 11.11 -7.42 10.21
N TYR A 185 12.04 -7.10 11.12
CA TYR A 185 13.32 -7.79 11.28
C TYR A 185 13.11 -9.23 11.74
N GLN A 186 12.14 -9.45 12.62
CA GLN A 186 11.80 -10.80 13.05
C GLN A 186 11.00 -11.58 11.99
N LEU A 187 10.24 -10.91 11.11
CA LEU A 187 9.63 -11.56 9.95
C LEU A 187 10.66 -11.99 8.89
N LEU A 188 11.78 -11.27 8.79
CA LEU A 188 12.86 -11.54 7.86
C LEU A 188 13.86 -12.59 8.35
N LYS A 189 13.84 -12.93 9.64
CA LYS A 189 14.61 -14.04 10.23
C LYS A 189 13.95 -15.38 9.93
#